data_AF-A0A2M7TUR0-F1
#
_entry.id   AF-A0A2M7TUR0-F1
#
_cell.length_a   1.000
_cell.length_b   1.000
_cell.length_c   1.000
_cell.angle_alpha   90.00
_cell.angle_beta   90.00
_cell.angle_gamma   90.00
#
_symmetry.space_group_name_H-M   'P 1'
#
loop_
_entity.id
_entity.type
_entity.pdbx_description
1 polymer ?
#
loop_
_entity_poly.entity_id
_entity_poly.type
_entity_poly.pdbx_seq_one_letter_code
_entity_poly.pdbx_strand_id
1 'polypeptide(L)'
;WIAAVYSREQLDDYTHLDSLGMLVAHSWNTRKGADWVIVQAEYNYLSSLPTGTGHGAPYYYDMHVPWLMMGTGLKPQSIRQKVRTIDIAPTLAEILKVTPPNHLDGKSVLSLVRN
;
A
#
# COMPACT_ATOMS: atom_id res chain seq x y z
N TRP A 1 16.46 16.72 -1.14
CA TRP A 1 16.45 15.93 0.10
C TRP A 1 15.04 15.68 0.62
N ILE A 2 14.23 16.71 0.90
CA ILE A 2 12.84 16.55 1.39
C ILE A 2 11.86 16.87 0.25
N ALA A 3 10.83 16.03 0.08
CA ALA A 3 9.72 16.29 -0.84
C ALA A 3 8.51 16.90 -0.11
N ALA A 4 8.16 16.36 1.06
CA ALA A 4 7.01 16.81 1.82
C ALA A 4 7.20 16.56 3.33
N VAL A 5 6.45 17.30 4.13
CA VAL A 5 6.35 17.11 5.57
C VAL A 5 4.86 17.20 5.93
N TYR A 6 4.36 16.22 6.68
CA TYR A 6 2.97 16.17 7.15
C TYR A 6 2.95 16.17 8.67
N SER A 7 2.11 17.00 9.27
CA SER A 7 1.89 17.00 10.72
C SER A 7 0.92 15.89 11.14
N ARG A 8 0.93 15.55 12.43
CA ARG A 8 -0.07 14.67 13.04
C ARG A 8 -1.49 15.14 12.74
N GLU A 9 -1.79 16.42 12.90
CA GLU A 9 -3.14 16.98 12.72
C GLU A 9 -3.63 16.78 11.28
N GLN A 10 -2.73 16.96 10.30
CA GLN A 10 -3.06 16.70 8.90
C GLN A 10 -3.38 15.22 8.64
N LEU A 11 -2.68 14.30 9.31
CA LEU A 11 -2.82 12.86 9.12
C LEU A 11 -3.97 12.25 9.94
N ASP A 12 -4.26 12.78 11.12
CA ASP A 12 -5.39 12.35 11.97
C ASP A 12 -6.74 12.70 11.32
N ASP A 13 -6.83 13.91 10.75
CA ASP A 13 -8.08 14.43 10.19
C ASP A 13 -8.15 14.36 8.65
N TYR A 14 -7.12 13.82 7.99
CA TYR A 14 -6.99 13.77 6.53
C TYR A 14 -7.14 15.15 5.86
N THR A 15 -6.66 16.21 6.51
CA THR A 15 -6.84 17.59 6.05
C THR A 15 -5.70 18.04 5.14
N HIS A 16 -6.05 18.64 4.00
CA HIS A 16 -5.11 19.20 3.03
C HIS A 16 -4.01 18.23 2.54
N LEU A 17 -4.31 16.93 2.53
CA LEU A 17 -3.39 15.91 2.02
C LEU A 17 -3.40 15.88 0.49
N ASP A 18 -2.22 15.92 -0.11
CA ASP A 18 -2.01 15.60 -1.51
C ASP A 18 -1.95 14.07 -1.72
N SER A 19 -1.73 13.62 -2.95
CA SER A 19 -1.63 12.19 -3.27
C SER A 19 -0.55 11.48 -2.46
N LEU A 20 0.55 12.16 -2.16
CA LEU A 20 1.63 11.63 -1.34
C LEU A 20 1.23 11.54 0.15
N GLY A 21 0.57 12.57 0.66
CA GLY A 21 0.02 12.61 2.01
C GLY A 21 -1.01 11.51 2.24
N MET A 22 -1.84 11.19 1.23
CA MET A 22 -2.77 10.06 1.31
C MET A 22 -2.06 8.71 1.44
N LEU A 23 -0.91 8.52 0.80
CA LEU A 23 -0.11 7.30 0.99
C LEU A 23 0.44 7.19 2.42
N VAL A 24 0.91 8.31 2.96
CA VAL A 24 1.37 8.39 4.36
C VAL A 24 0.22 8.10 5.32
N ALA A 25 -0.95 8.70 5.09
CA ALA A 25 -2.13 8.53 5.94
C ALA A 25 -2.67 7.09 5.94
N HIS A 26 -2.54 6.34 4.85
CA HIS A 26 -2.87 4.90 4.85
C HIS A 26 -1.92 4.04 5.71
N SER A 27 -0.75 4.57 6.10
CA SER A 27 0.19 3.92 7.02
C SER A 27 0.19 4.56 8.40
N TRP A 28 -0.72 5.50 8.66
CA TRP A 28 -0.75 6.28 9.88
C TRP A 28 -1.51 5.57 11.00
N ASN A 29 -1.07 5.78 12.23
CA ASN A 29 -1.76 5.31 13.42
C ASN A 29 -1.84 6.43 14.44
N THR A 30 -3.05 6.91 14.74
CA THR A 30 -3.29 8.06 15.62
C THR A 30 -2.62 7.92 17.00
N ARG A 31 -2.51 6.70 17.53
CA ARG A 31 -1.89 6.43 18.85
C ARG A 31 -0.37 6.26 18.83
N LYS A 32 0.21 5.84 17.71
CA LYS A 32 1.64 5.46 17.61
C LYS A 32 2.46 6.31 16.66
N GLY A 33 1.79 7.10 15.82
CA GLY A 33 2.43 7.96 14.85
C GLY A 33 3.25 9.06 15.52
N ALA A 34 4.23 9.60 14.80
CA ALA A 34 5.08 10.71 15.26
C ALA A 34 4.48 12.06 14.87
N ASP A 35 4.77 13.13 15.62
CA ASP A 35 4.12 14.44 15.39
C ASP A 35 4.38 15.04 13.99
N TRP A 36 5.47 14.61 13.34
CA TRP A 36 5.80 14.96 11.97
C TRP A 36 6.28 13.74 11.21
N VAL A 37 5.78 13.58 9.98
CA VAL A 37 6.28 12.60 9.02
C VAL A 37 6.99 13.35 7.89
N ILE A 38 8.28 13.09 7.75
CA ILE A 38 9.12 13.67 6.71
C ILE A 38 9.26 12.66 5.58
N VAL A 39 8.88 13.07 4.37
CA VAL A 39 9.07 12.27 3.16
C VAL A 39 10.26 12.79 2.38
N GLN A 40 11.22 11.90 2.13
CA GLN A 40 12.40 12.18 1.32
C GLN A 40 11.99 12.36 -0.15
N ALA A 41 12.72 13.20 -0.88
CA ALA A 41 12.53 13.33 -2.32
C ALA A 41 12.87 12.04 -3.07
N GLU A 42 12.27 11.84 -4.25
CA GLU A 42 12.46 10.61 -5.03
C GLU A 42 13.94 10.33 -5.29
N TYR A 43 14.34 9.06 -5.21
CA TYR A 43 15.73 8.60 -5.33
C TYR A 43 16.71 9.12 -4.27
N ASN A 44 16.22 9.80 -3.22
CA ASN A 44 17.02 10.08 -2.04
C ASN A 44 16.86 8.91 -1.06
N TYR A 45 17.97 8.49 -0.47
CA TYR A 45 18.04 7.38 0.47
C TYR A 45 18.76 7.82 1.74
N LEU A 46 18.06 7.74 2.87
CA LEU A 46 18.60 8.09 4.18
C LEU A 46 18.95 6.79 4.92
N SER A 47 20.24 6.58 5.14
CA SER A 47 20.76 5.37 5.78
C SER A 47 21.96 5.68 6.63
N SER A 48 22.07 4.99 7.76
CA SER A 48 23.28 4.98 8.58
C SER A 48 24.31 3.95 8.07
N LEU A 49 23.94 3.13 7.09
CA LEU A 49 24.84 2.13 6.52
C LEU A 49 25.73 2.78 5.45
N PRO A 50 27.04 2.44 5.40
CA PRO A 50 27.97 3.04 4.46
C PRO A 50 27.75 2.59 3.00
N THR A 51 27.07 1.47 2.79
CA THR A 51 26.82 0.87 1.47
C THR A 51 25.47 0.13 1.43
N GLY A 52 25.05 -0.27 0.23
CA GLY A 52 23.82 -1.02 0.01
C GLY A 52 22.63 -0.13 -0.36
N THR A 53 21.43 -0.70 -0.23
CA THR A 53 20.15 -0.04 -0.50
C THR A 53 19.15 -0.38 0.60
N GLY A 54 18.03 0.33 0.61
CA GLY A 54 16.89 0.05 1.50
C GLY A 54 15.57 0.22 0.76
N HIS A 55 14.49 0.24 1.53
CA HIS A 55 13.13 0.45 1.04
C HIS A 55 12.33 1.23 2.08
N GLY A 56 11.09 1.59 1.75
CA GLY A 56 10.15 2.28 2.63
C GLY A 56 9.80 3.68 2.14
N ALA A 57 10.32 4.10 0.98
CA ALA A 57 9.89 5.32 0.33
C ALA A 57 8.51 5.12 -0.33
N PRO A 58 7.68 6.16 -0.39
CA PRO A 58 6.33 6.10 -0.96
C PRO A 58 6.34 6.22 -2.50
N TYR A 59 7.38 5.70 -3.15
CA TYR A 59 7.59 5.79 -4.59
C TYR A 59 7.42 4.43 -5.26
N TYR A 60 7.20 4.46 -6.57
CA TYR A 60 6.80 3.27 -7.34
C TYR A 60 7.78 2.09 -7.18
N TYR A 61 9.08 2.37 -7.12
CA TYR A 61 10.11 1.34 -6.99
C TYR A 61 10.03 0.53 -5.69
N ASP A 62 9.47 1.10 -4.62
CA ASP A 62 9.26 0.42 -3.33
C ASP A 62 7.83 -0.12 -3.16
N MET A 63 6.85 0.47 -3.86
CA MET A 63 5.44 0.12 -3.71
C MET A 63 4.94 -0.94 -4.71
N HIS A 64 5.62 -1.12 -5.84
CA HIS A 64 5.19 -2.04 -6.89
C HIS A 64 5.70 -3.46 -6.62
N VAL A 65 4.81 -4.31 -6.08
CA VAL A 65 5.11 -5.70 -5.75
C VAL A 65 4.34 -6.69 -6.65
N PRO A 66 4.95 -7.83 -7.02
CA PRO A 66 4.24 -8.86 -7.78
C PRO A 66 3.22 -9.59 -6.91
N TRP A 67 2.08 -9.94 -7.51
CA TRP A 67 1.11 -10.85 -6.91
C TRP A 67 0.77 -11.97 -7.90
N LEU A 68 0.94 -13.22 -7.45
CA LEU A 68 0.75 -14.42 -8.23
C LEU A 68 -0.32 -15.28 -7.56
N MET A 69 -1.28 -15.80 -8.34
CA MET A 69 -2.27 -16.75 -7.87
C MET A 69 -2.27 -18.00 -8.76
N MET A 70 -2.21 -19.18 -8.14
CA MET A 70 -2.16 -20.48 -8.81
C MET A 70 -3.12 -21.45 -8.12
N GLY A 71 -3.84 -22.25 -8.90
CA GLY A 71 -4.75 -23.26 -8.37
C GLY A 71 -5.70 -23.83 -9.41
N THR A 72 -6.46 -24.84 -9.01
CA THR A 72 -7.44 -25.51 -9.89
C THR A 72 -8.51 -24.53 -10.37
N GLY A 73 -8.76 -24.52 -11.67
CA GLY A 73 -9.74 -23.64 -12.30
C GLY A 73 -9.25 -22.22 -12.60
N LEU A 74 -7.98 -21.89 -12.32
CA LEU A 74 -7.36 -20.65 -12.77
C LEU A 74 -6.65 -20.88 -14.10
N LYS A 75 -6.95 -20.04 -15.09
CA LYS A 75 -6.23 -20.02 -16.36
C LYS A 75 -5.00 -19.09 -16.25
N PRO A 76 -3.87 -19.44 -16.87
CA PRO A 76 -2.73 -18.54 -16.97
C PRO A 76 -3.15 -17.22 -17.64
N GLN A 77 -2.89 -16.11 -16.97
CA GLN A 77 -3.15 -14.77 -17.50
C GLN A 77 -2.27 -13.73 -16.81
N SER A 78 -2.12 -12.58 -17.45
CA SER A 78 -1.47 -11.41 -16.87
C SER A 78 -2.50 -10.29 -16.72
N ILE A 79 -2.67 -9.83 -15.49
CA ILE A 79 -3.56 -8.74 -15.13
C ILE A 79 -2.70 -7.47 -15.07
N ARG A 80 -3.08 -6.43 -15.84
CA ARG A 80 -2.39 -5.13 -15.86
C ARG A 80 -3.17 -4.03 -15.12
N GLN A 81 -4.39 -4.34 -14.71
CA GLN A 81 -5.22 -3.49 -13.88
C GLN A 81 -4.54 -3.27 -12.52
N LYS A 82 -4.67 -2.05 -11.99
CA LYS A 82 -4.14 -1.71 -10.66
C LYS A 82 -4.87 -2.53 -9.59
N VAL A 83 -4.09 -3.24 -8.78
CA VAL A 83 -4.55 -3.97 -7.59
C VAL A 83 -3.69 -3.54 -6.40
N ARG A 84 -4.24 -3.57 -5.19
CA ARG A 84 -3.52 -3.27 -3.95
C ARG A 84 -3.29 -4.56 -3.16
N THR A 85 -2.21 -4.63 -2.38
CA THR A 85 -1.93 -5.79 -1.52
C THR A 85 -3.04 -6.09 -0.53
N ILE A 86 -3.76 -5.08 -0.06
CA ILE A 86 -4.93 -5.20 0.82
C ILE A 86 -6.15 -5.86 0.15
N ASP A 87 -6.19 -5.94 -1.18
CA ASP A 87 -7.25 -6.60 -1.94
C ASP A 87 -7.10 -8.15 -1.93
N ILE A 88 -5.93 -8.67 -1.51
CA ILE A 88 -5.63 -10.11 -1.46
C ILE A 88 -6.56 -10.83 -0.47
N ALA A 89 -6.68 -10.32 0.76
CA ALA A 89 -7.47 -10.94 1.81
C ALA A 89 -8.97 -11.11 1.44
N PRO A 90 -9.69 -10.05 0.99
CA PRO A 90 -11.09 -10.23 0.57
C PRO A 90 -11.22 -11.11 -0.68
N THR A 91 -10.23 -11.14 -1.58
CA THR A 91 -10.23 -12.05 -2.73
C THR A 91 -10.16 -13.52 -2.30
N LEU A 92 -9.28 -13.84 -1.34
CA LEU A 92 -9.20 -15.19 -0.78
C LEU A 92 -10.46 -15.57 -0.02
N ALA A 93 -11.05 -14.64 0.74
CA ALA A 93 -12.31 -14.87 1.44
C ALA A 93 -13.44 -15.25 0.46
N GLU A 94 -13.54 -14.54 -0.68
CA GLU A 94 -14.53 -14.86 -1.72
C GLU A 94 -14.28 -16.24 -2.35
N ILE A 95 -13.03 -16.60 -2.65
CA ILE A 95 -12.67 -17.93 -3.17
C ILE A 95 -13.08 -19.04 -2.20
N LEU A 96 -12.85 -18.81 -0.90
CA LEU A 96 -13.13 -19.77 0.17
C LEU A 96 -14.59 -19.76 0.63
N LYS A 97 -15.41 -18.85 0.11
CA LYS A 97 -16.81 -18.63 0.54
C LYS A 97 -16.94 -18.32 2.04
N VAL A 98 -15.99 -17.54 2.56
CA VAL A 98 -16.00 -17.03 3.94
C VAL A 98 -16.38 -15.56 3.92
N THR A 99 -17.24 -15.13 4.84
CA THR A 99 -17.59 -13.72 4.99
C THR A 99 -16.41 -12.93 5.55
N PRO A 100 -15.85 -11.95 4.82
CA PRO A 100 -14.79 -11.11 5.35
C PRO A 100 -15.33 -10.15 6.43
N PRO A 101 -14.48 -9.62 7.31
CA PRO A 101 -14.89 -8.53 8.21
C PRO A 101 -15.37 -7.30 7.43
N ASN A 102 -16.32 -6.56 8.00
CA ASN A 102 -16.92 -5.39 7.33
C ASN A 102 -16.00 -4.16 7.24
N HIS A 103 -14.83 -4.20 7.88
CA HIS A 103 -13.91 -3.06 8.03
C HIS A 103 -12.61 -3.24 7.22
N LEU A 104 -12.69 -3.93 6.08
CA LEU A 104 -11.56 -4.03 5.16
C LEU A 104 -11.55 -2.83 4.19
N ASP A 105 -10.39 -2.19 4.05
CA ASP A 105 -10.16 -1.18 3.00
C ASP A 105 -10.06 -1.80 1.60
N GLY A 106 -9.67 -3.08 1.57
CA GLY A 106 -9.51 -3.89 0.37
C GLY A 106 -10.85 -4.29 -0.25
N LYS A 107 -10.85 -4.57 -1.55
CA LYS A 107 -12.00 -5.15 -2.26
C LYS A 107 -11.57 -6.42 -2.96
N SER A 108 -12.46 -7.41 -3.03
CA SER A 108 -12.16 -8.60 -3.81
C SER A 108 -11.97 -8.24 -5.27
N VAL A 109 -10.92 -8.80 -5.87
CA VAL A 109 -10.61 -8.70 -7.30
C VAL A 109 -10.75 -10.06 -7.97
N LEU A 110 -11.52 -10.99 -7.39
CA LEU A 110 -11.72 -12.33 -7.93
C LEU A 110 -12.23 -12.30 -9.39
N SER A 111 -13.06 -11.33 -9.74
CA SER A 111 -13.56 -11.12 -11.10
C SER A 111 -12.47 -10.83 -12.12
N LEU A 112 -11.29 -10.34 -11.70
CA LEU A 112 -10.15 -10.16 -12.59
C LEU A 112 -9.37 -11.46 -12.79
N VAL A 113 -9.44 -12.39 -11.83
CA VAL A 113 -8.60 -13.61 -11.83
C VAL A 113 -9.36 -14.86 -12.28
N ARG A 114 -10.68 -14.89 -12.14
CA ARG A 114 -11.57 -15.93 -12.66
C ARG A 114 -12.43 -15.37 -13.78
N ASN A 115 -11.99 -15.58 -15.01
CA ASN A 115 -12.77 -15.41 -16.25
C ASN A 115 -13.42 -16.72 -16.67
#